data_AF-A0A3D8UP63-F1
#
_entry.id   AF-A0A3D8UP63-F1
#
_cell.length_a   1.000
_cell.length_b   1.000
_cell.length_c   1.000
_cell.angle_alpha   90.00
_cell.angle_beta   90.00
_cell.angle_gamma   90.00
#
_symmetry.space_group_name_H-M   'P 1'
#
loop_
_entity.id
_entity.type
_entity.pdbx_description
1 polymer ?
#
loop_
_entity_poly.entity_id
_entity_poly.type
_entity_poly.pdbx_seq_one_letter_code
_entity_poly.pdbx_strand_id
1 'polypeptide(L)'
;LVGYAIKYFNDVIKLKKKYKKPNGEEKKALEALVKTLDKCDDKMKPEDIQTMIYSTGKENGYTENLRDWFKLIYEVVFGDENGPRMGFFISFFGVKETKDLILNKIK
;
A
#
# COMPACT_ATOMS: atom_id res chain seq x y z
N LEU A 1 18.27 -1.97 -8.53
CA LEU A 1 17.03 -1.70 -7.76
C LEU A 1 15.81 -2.44 -8.31
N VAL A 2 15.59 -2.50 -9.64
CA VAL A 2 14.47 -3.23 -10.28
C VAL A 2 14.34 -4.71 -9.84
N GLY A 3 15.46 -5.42 -9.68
CA GLY A 3 15.46 -6.82 -9.23
C GLY A 3 14.92 -7.04 -7.80
N TYR A 4 14.97 -6.05 -6.92
CA TYR A 4 14.46 -6.18 -5.55
C TYR A 4 12.94 -6.10 -5.46
N ALA A 5 12.30 -5.24 -6.26
CA ALA A 5 10.85 -5.12 -6.28
C ALA A 5 10.19 -6.40 -6.84
N ILE A 6 10.74 -6.93 -7.94
CA ILE A 6 10.28 -8.18 -8.56
C ILE A 6 10.53 -9.39 -7.65
N LYS A 7 11.69 -9.43 -6.97
CA LYS A 7 11.99 -10.47 -5.99
C LYS A 7 11.06 -10.39 -4.78
N TYR A 8 10.88 -9.19 -4.19
CA TYR A 8 9.94 -8.99 -3.09
C TYR A 8 8.53 -9.41 -3.46
N PHE A 9 8.04 -9.05 -4.66
CA PHE A 9 6.74 -9.49 -5.15
C PHE A 9 6.62 -11.01 -5.25
N ASN A 10 7.61 -11.67 -5.88
CA ASN A 10 7.64 -13.13 -5.97
C ASN A 10 7.70 -13.79 -4.59
N ASP A 11 8.48 -13.24 -3.66
CA ASP A 11 8.59 -13.74 -2.30
C ASP A 11 7.28 -13.52 -1.52
N VAL A 12 6.63 -12.37 -1.71
CA VAL A 12 5.35 -12.02 -1.08
C VAL A 12 4.23 -12.94 -1.54
N ILE A 13 4.15 -13.25 -2.84
CA ILE A 13 3.12 -14.12 -3.40
C ILE A 13 3.40 -15.60 -3.11
N LYS A 14 4.66 -16.02 -3.04
CA LYS A 14 5.02 -17.45 -2.86
C LYS A 14 5.06 -17.90 -1.39
N LEU A 15 5.03 -16.98 -0.43
CA LEU A 15 5.04 -17.32 1.00
C LEU A 15 3.61 -17.55 1.53
N LYS A 16 3.46 -18.50 2.47
CA LYS A 16 2.23 -18.71 3.27
C LYS A 16 1.98 -17.49 4.17
N LYS A 17 1.50 -16.39 3.59
CA LYS A 17 1.25 -15.14 4.30
C LYS A 17 -0.13 -15.12 4.94
N LYS A 18 -0.21 -14.56 6.15
CA LYS A 18 -1.47 -14.36 6.88
C LYS A 18 -2.00 -12.98 6.55
N TYR A 19 -3.06 -12.91 5.76
CA TYR A 19 -3.71 -11.66 5.41
C TYR A 19 -4.69 -11.25 6.51
N LYS A 20 -4.55 -10.01 6.99
CA LYS A 20 -5.54 -9.41 7.88
C LYS A 20 -6.81 -9.08 7.10
N LYS A 21 -7.97 -9.37 7.69
CA LYS A 21 -9.25 -8.86 7.18
C LYS A 21 -9.49 -7.47 7.78
N PRO A 22 -9.59 -6.40 6.98
CA PRO A 22 -9.81 -5.06 7.51
C PRO A 22 -11.21 -4.95 8.11
N ASN A 23 -11.32 -4.16 9.19
CA ASN A 23 -12.62 -3.74 9.72
C ASN A 23 -13.26 -2.63 8.87
N GLY A 24 -14.42 -2.12 9.28
CA GLY A 24 -15.16 -1.12 8.52
C GLY A 24 -14.44 0.23 8.35
N GLU A 25 -13.68 0.67 9.35
CA GLU A 25 -12.91 1.92 9.30
C GLU A 25 -11.64 1.74 8.48
N GLU A 26 -10.94 0.63 8.68
CA GLU A 26 -9.75 0.25 7.92
C GLU A 26 -10.06 0.10 6.43
N LYS A 27 -11.22 -0.51 6.10
CA LYS A 27 -11.70 -0.60 4.71
C LYS A 27 -11.90 0.78 4.10
N LYS A 28 -12.55 1.72 4.80
CA LYS A 28 -12.73 3.11 4.34
C LYS A 28 -11.40 3.82 4.12
N ALA A 29 -10.43 3.63 5.03
CA ALA A 29 -9.10 4.21 4.88
C ALA A 29 -8.36 3.65 3.64
N LEU A 30 -8.47 2.34 3.39
CA LEU A 30 -7.90 1.71 2.20
C LEU A 30 -8.61 2.14 0.90
N GLU A 31 -9.93 2.35 0.93
CA GLU A 31 -10.67 2.95 -0.19
C GLU A 31 -10.22 4.39 -0.46
N ALA A 32 -9.96 5.18 0.58
CA ALA A 32 -9.41 6.52 0.46
C ALA A 32 -8.01 6.49 -0.17
N LEU A 33 -7.17 5.51 0.20
CA LEU A 33 -5.87 5.29 -0.44
C LEU A 33 -6.00 5.01 -1.93
N VAL A 34 -6.95 4.16 -2.34
CA VAL A 34 -7.19 3.91 -3.77
C VAL A 34 -7.55 5.21 -4.51
N LYS A 35 -8.45 6.03 -3.93
CA LYS A 35 -8.82 7.33 -4.51
C LYS A 35 -7.65 8.32 -4.58
N THR A 36 -6.75 8.28 -3.60
CA THR A 36 -5.51 9.08 -3.64
C THR A 36 -4.62 8.61 -4.78
N LEU A 37 -4.46 7.30 -4.96
CA LEU A 37 -3.66 6.72 -6.03
C LEU A 37 -4.28 6.95 -7.42
N ASP A 38 -5.58 7.26 -7.54
CA ASP A 38 -6.17 7.73 -8.81
C ASP A 38 -5.60 9.07 -9.27
N LYS A 39 -5.02 9.86 -8.35
CA LYS A 39 -4.31 11.11 -8.65
C LYS A 39 -2.83 10.89 -8.93
N CYS A 40 -2.34 9.66 -8.82
CA CYS A 40 -0.96 9.31 -9.09
C CYS A 40 -0.81 8.71 -10.49
N ASP A 41 0.36 8.90 -11.08
CA ASP A 41 0.78 8.23 -12.31
C ASP A 41 2.17 7.61 -12.15
N ASP A 42 2.53 6.71 -13.06
CA ASP A 42 3.81 5.98 -13.01
C ASP A 42 5.04 6.84 -13.33
N LYS A 43 4.85 8.12 -13.71
CA LYS A 43 5.93 9.09 -13.95
C LYS A 43 6.23 9.93 -12.71
N MET A 44 5.35 9.92 -11.71
CA MET A 44 5.57 10.61 -10.44
C MET A 44 6.80 10.05 -9.72
N LYS A 45 7.48 10.91 -8.98
CA LYS A 45 8.61 10.46 -8.16
C LYS A 45 8.10 9.60 -7.00
N PRO A 46 8.85 8.56 -6.59
CA PRO A 46 8.51 7.73 -5.44
C PRO A 46 8.20 8.53 -4.17
N GLU A 47 8.92 9.64 -3.95
CA GLU A 47 8.76 10.53 -2.80
C GLU A 47 7.43 11.28 -2.81
N ASP A 48 6.97 11.68 -3.99
CA ASP A 48 5.68 12.37 -4.15
C ASP A 48 4.53 11.40 -3.87
N ILE A 49 4.59 10.18 -4.44
CA ILE A 49 3.64 9.11 -4.15
C ILE A 49 3.64 8.79 -2.65
N GLN A 50 4.83 8.66 -2.03
CA GLN A 50 4.97 8.42 -0.59
C GLN A 50 4.29 9.52 0.24
N THR A 51 4.43 10.78 -0.17
CA THR A 51 3.82 11.93 0.50
C THR A 51 2.30 11.86 0.42
N MET A 52 1.74 11.51 -0.74
CA MET A 52 0.29 11.34 -0.92
C MET A 52 -0.29 10.22 -0.05
N ILE A 53 0.41 9.07 0.03
CA ILE A 53 0.00 7.95 0.91
C ILE A 53 0.03 8.37 2.38
N TYR A 54 1.05 9.13 2.76
CA TYR A 54 1.22 9.64 4.12
C TYR A 54 0.10 10.61 4.51
N SER A 55 -0.20 11.58 3.65
CA SER A 55 -1.32 12.53 3.86
C SER A 55 -2.65 11.80 3.97
N THR A 56 -2.87 10.77 3.13
CA THR A 56 -4.08 9.94 3.22
C THR A 56 -4.20 9.26 4.58
N GLY A 57 -3.11 8.69 5.11
CA GLY A 57 -3.13 8.09 6.45
C GLY A 57 -3.53 9.10 7.52
N LYS A 58 -2.97 10.31 7.48
CA LYS A 58 -3.31 11.39 8.42
C LYS A 58 -4.79 11.76 8.38
N GLU A 59 -5.32 11.95 7.18
CA GLU A 59 -6.73 12.31 6.94
C GLU A 59 -7.71 11.20 7.36
N ASN A 60 -7.24 9.95 7.48
CA ASN A 60 -8.04 8.79 7.84
C ASN A 60 -7.75 8.28 9.26
N GLY A 61 -7.36 9.18 10.18
CA GLY A 61 -7.27 8.87 11.61
C GLY A 61 -5.91 8.33 12.10
N TYR A 62 -4.90 8.24 11.22
CA TYR A 62 -3.57 7.75 11.60
C TYR A 62 -2.57 8.87 11.91
N THR A 63 -3.01 10.10 12.14
CA THR A 63 -2.12 11.26 12.36
C THR A 63 -1.10 11.03 13.49
N GLU A 64 -1.54 10.41 14.60
CA GLU A 64 -0.68 10.12 15.75
C GLU A 64 0.09 8.79 15.61
N ASN A 65 -0.31 7.91 14.69
CA ASN A 65 0.32 6.60 14.50
C ASN A 65 0.38 6.16 13.03
N LEU A 66 1.23 6.84 12.27
CA LEU A 66 1.49 6.51 10.88
C LEU A 66 2.18 5.16 10.68
N ARG A 67 2.83 4.62 11.71
CA ARG A 67 3.39 3.26 11.64
C ARG A 67 2.27 2.25 11.45
N ASP A 68 1.17 2.39 12.18
CA ASP A 68 0.01 1.50 12.05
C ASP A 68 -0.70 1.65 10.71
N TRP A 69 -0.67 2.83 10.10
CA TRP A 69 -1.16 3.03 8.73
C TRP A 69 -0.40 2.16 7.72
N PHE A 70 0.93 2.22 7.73
CA PHE A 70 1.73 1.39 6.82
C PHE A 70 1.62 -0.09 7.17
N LYS A 71 1.60 -0.44 8.45
CA LYS A 71 1.38 -1.82 8.90
C LYS A 71 0.05 -2.36 8.38
N LEU A 72 -1.04 -1.60 8.49
CA LEU A 72 -2.35 -2.00 7.96
C LEU A 72 -2.29 -2.31 6.46
N ILE A 73 -1.68 -1.43 5.66
CA ILE A 73 -1.55 -1.66 4.22
C ILE A 73 -0.78 -2.97 3.98
N TYR A 74 0.33 -3.18 4.68
CA TYR A 74 1.11 -4.41 4.53
C TYR A 74 0.35 -5.67 4.95
N GLU A 75 -0.37 -5.63 6.07
CA GLU A 75 -1.08 -6.78 6.61
C GLU A 75 -2.26 -7.20 5.72
N VAL A 76 -2.98 -6.21 5.17
CA VAL A 76 -4.17 -6.46 4.34
C VAL A 76 -3.78 -6.80 2.91
N VAL A 77 -2.83 -6.04 2.33
CA VAL A 77 -2.51 -6.12 0.91
C VAL A 77 -1.50 -7.23 0.64
N PHE A 78 -0.49 -7.32 1.50
CA PHE A 78 0.67 -8.20 1.29
C PHE A 78 0.74 -9.34 2.31
N GLY A 79 -0.06 -9.33 3.37
CA GLY A 79 -0.06 -10.37 4.41
C GLY A 79 1.22 -10.39 5.24
N ASP A 80 1.84 -9.23 5.39
CA ASP A 80 3.09 -9.01 6.12
C ASP A 80 2.93 -7.83 7.07
N GLU A 81 3.68 -7.76 8.17
CA GLU A 81 3.63 -6.59 9.05
C GLU A 81 4.49 -5.44 8.54
N ASN A 82 5.51 -5.77 7.74
CA ASN A 82 6.51 -4.82 7.28
C ASN A 82 6.81 -5.01 5.79
N GLY A 83 7.30 -3.95 5.16
CA GLY A 83 7.68 -3.98 3.76
C GLY A 83 8.61 -2.82 3.38
N PRO A 84 8.97 -2.72 2.10
CA PRO A 84 9.78 -1.62 1.60
C PRO A 84 9.07 -0.26 1.77
N ARG A 85 9.67 0.82 1.32
CA ARG A 85 8.98 2.12 1.28
C ARG A 85 7.88 2.07 0.21
N MET A 86 6.62 2.34 0.60
CA MET A 86 5.47 2.13 -0.27
C MET A 86 5.53 2.93 -1.57
N GLY A 87 5.92 4.21 -1.53
CA GLY A 87 6.05 5.04 -2.74
C GLY A 87 7.05 4.48 -3.74
N PHE A 88 8.17 3.92 -3.27
CA PHE A 88 9.14 3.22 -4.14
C PHE A 88 8.54 1.93 -4.69
N PHE A 89 7.90 1.13 -3.85
CA PHE A 89 7.24 -0.09 -4.30
C PHE A 89 6.25 0.21 -5.44
N ILE A 90 5.38 1.19 -5.26
CA ILE A 90 4.38 1.59 -6.27
C ILE A 90 5.06 2.09 -7.54
N SER A 91 6.12 2.90 -7.46
CA SER A 91 6.84 3.38 -8.64
C SER A 91 7.47 2.26 -9.50
N PHE A 92 7.79 1.11 -8.89
CA PHE A 92 8.33 -0.05 -9.60
C PHE A 92 7.28 -1.06 -10.02
N PHE A 93 6.23 -1.22 -9.21
CA PHE A 93 5.18 -2.22 -9.43
C PHE A 93 4.04 -1.71 -10.31
N GLY A 94 3.81 -0.39 -10.29
CA GLY A 94 2.74 0.29 -10.99
C GLY A 94 1.64 0.78 -10.05
N VAL A 95 1.14 1.98 -10.32
CA VAL A 95 0.04 2.61 -9.57
C VAL A 95 -1.25 1.81 -9.77
N LYS A 96 -1.53 1.41 -11.01
CA LYS A 96 -2.74 0.67 -11.37
C LYS A 96 -2.78 -0.70 -10.67
N GLU A 97 -1.69 -1.44 -10.78
CA GLU A 97 -1.52 -2.78 -10.21
C GLU A 97 -1.67 -2.74 -8.68
N THR A 98 -1.15 -1.68 -8.05
CA THR A 98 -1.32 -1.47 -6.60
C THR A 98 -2.79 -1.22 -6.23
N LYS A 99 -3.51 -0.38 -6.97
CA LYS A 99 -4.94 -0.13 -6.74
C LYS A 99 -5.76 -1.41 -6.87
N ASP A 100 -5.52 -2.17 -7.93
CA ASP A 100 -6.22 -3.44 -8.17
C ASP A 100 -5.94 -4.44 -7.04
N LEU A 101 -4.70 -4.49 -6.53
CA LEU A 101 -4.34 -5.34 -5.41
C LEU A 101 -5.08 -4.95 -4.12
N ILE A 102 -5.14 -3.65 -3.79
CA ILE A 102 -5.87 -3.14 -2.63
C ILE A 102 -7.37 -3.46 -2.77
N LEU A 103 -7.97 -3.12 -3.91
CA LEU A 103 -9.39 -3.36 -4.18
C LEU A 103 -9.76 -4.83 -4.05
N ASN A 104 -8.93 -5.75 -4.56
CA ASN A 104 -9.18 -7.18 -4.44
C ASN A 104 -9.14 -7.70 -3.00
N LYS A 105 -8.43 -7.02 -2.08
CA LYS A 105 -8.30 -7.44 -0.68
C LYS A 105 -9.39 -6.86 0.23
N ILE A 106 -10.04 -5.79 -0.19
CA ILE A 106 -11.11 -5.13 0.57
C ILE A 106 -12.51 -5.42 0.03
N LYS A 107 -12.65 -6.23 -1.03
CA LYS A 107 -13.95 -6.70 -1.55
C LYS A 107 -14.77 -7.40 -0.45
#